data_AF-A0A317J5Z6-F1
#
_entry.id   AF-A0A317J5Z6-F1
#
_cell.length_a   1.000
_cell.length_b   1.000
_cell.length_c   1.000
_cell.angle_alpha   90.00
_cell.angle_beta   90.00
_cell.angle_gamma   90.00
#
_symmetry.space_group_name_H-M   'P 1'
#
loop_
_entity.id
_entity.type
_entity.pdbx_description
1 polymer ?
#
loop_
_entity_poly.entity_id
_entity_poly.type
_entity_poly.pdbx_seq_one_letter_code
_entity_poly.pdbx_strand_id
1 'polypeptide(L)'
;MAIRMNASYQLGAVTVDPVRRRARVEFAIRNDSRETWRPAEGFRIGYHLFDADTGTLITDGARAVPPGDVKPGESAPVSVDLELPAEEGRYQVLFSPLREGECWYYERGWPFLLVEGQTADGIWRSGRTRVATGGLLRRERVLRALARAFSYPLLTIWRNRGLIRTMVRRDVLGRYRGSFAGIFWTVINPLLLMLTYFFVFGIVLQARFGGDQSRSSFALYFLAGMLPWLAFSEAAGRSASVLVEHRNFIKKLVFAVETLPLNLVAAGLVSEFFAIVLFCAFLVAARGNVPLTVAWLPLLLVPQILFTAGVSWFLAALGVFLRDLGQIIGFLLTLWFFVTPICYPESSLPADLLPVFSKNPIYVLVRGYRAVLLENRAPDWEALWKLWVLSAAVFILGHAWFYKLRKSFADVI
;
A
#
# COMPACT_ATOMS: atom_id res chain seq x y z
N MET A 1 -31.87 -28.78 10.42
CA MET A 1 -32.30 -29.39 9.15
C MET A 1 -32.04 -28.37 8.04
N ALA A 2 -30.80 -28.29 7.54
CA ALA A 2 -30.42 -27.27 6.57
C ALA A 2 -31.04 -27.60 5.21
N ILE A 3 -31.72 -26.62 4.62
CA ILE A 3 -32.38 -26.73 3.31
C ILE A 3 -31.30 -27.11 2.28
N ARG A 4 -31.26 -28.39 1.88
CA ARG A 4 -30.42 -28.89 0.79
C ARG A 4 -31.05 -28.45 -0.53
N MET A 5 -30.80 -27.20 -0.88
CA MET A 5 -31.01 -26.64 -2.20
C MET A 5 -29.62 -26.56 -2.84
N ASN A 6 -29.34 -27.38 -3.85
CA ASN A 6 -28.01 -27.58 -4.40
C ASN A 6 -28.06 -28.00 -5.88
N ALA A 7 -26.96 -27.83 -6.59
CA ALA A 7 -26.76 -28.32 -7.95
C ALA A 7 -25.36 -28.93 -8.09
N SER A 8 -25.20 -29.92 -8.95
CA SER A 8 -23.88 -30.42 -9.35
C SER A 8 -23.67 -30.27 -10.85
N TYR A 9 -22.41 -30.13 -11.25
CA TYR A 9 -22.04 -29.84 -12.64
C TYR A 9 -21.09 -30.93 -13.13
N GLN A 10 -21.36 -31.43 -14.32
CA GLN A 10 -20.46 -32.28 -15.07
C GLN A 10 -19.90 -31.47 -16.24
N LEU A 11 -18.58 -31.34 -16.25
CA LEU A 11 -17.84 -30.57 -17.25
C LEU A 11 -17.98 -31.23 -18.62
N GLY A 12 -18.41 -30.45 -19.62
CA GLY A 12 -18.33 -30.83 -21.03
C GLY A 12 -17.16 -30.13 -21.72
N ALA A 13 -17.41 -29.59 -22.90
CA ALA A 13 -16.40 -28.93 -23.74
C ALA A 13 -16.49 -27.40 -23.66
N VAL A 14 -15.35 -26.72 -23.85
CA VAL A 14 -15.28 -25.28 -24.10
C VAL A 14 -14.67 -25.09 -25.49
N THR A 15 -15.48 -24.66 -26.44
CA THR A 15 -15.06 -24.43 -27.83
C THR A 15 -14.95 -22.94 -28.07
N VAL A 16 -13.76 -22.46 -28.45
CA VAL A 16 -13.48 -21.04 -28.64
C VAL A 16 -13.44 -20.73 -30.14
N ASP A 17 -14.23 -19.77 -30.58
CA ASP A 17 -14.12 -19.13 -31.88
C ASP A 17 -13.37 -17.79 -31.71
N PRO A 18 -12.04 -17.78 -32.01
CA PRO A 18 -11.22 -16.59 -31.83
C PRO A 18 -11.56 -15.47 -32.81
N VAL A 19 -12.14 -15.80 -33.98
CA VAL A 19 -12.48 -14.80 -35.02
C VAL A 19 -13.73 -14.03 -34.62
N ARG A 20 -14.75 -14.73 -34.12
CA ARG A 20 -16.01 -14.11 -33.67
C ARG A 20 -15.98 -13.67 -32.20
N ARG A 21 -14.88 -13.89 -31.48
CA ARG A 21 -14.74 -13.64 -30.04
C ARG A 21 -15.89 -14.24 -29.24
N ARG A 22 -16.23 -15.49 -29.55
CA ARG A 22 -17.27 -16.24 -28.85
C ARG A 22 -16.70 -17.55 -28.34
N ALA A 23 -17.15 -17.97 -27.17
CA ALA A 23 -16.88 -19.30 -26.65
C ALA A 23 -18.19 -20.01 -26.38
N ARG A 24 -18.34 -21.23 -26.89
CA ARG A 24 -19.44 -22.11 -26.52
C ARG A 24 -19.01 -22.97 -25.35
N VAL A 25 -19.75 -22.89 -24.26
CA VAL A 25 -19.52 -23.68 -23.05
C VAL A 25 -20.63 -24.70 -22.91
N GLU A 26 -20.26 -25.97 -22.90
CA GLU A 26 -21.17 -27.10 -22.77
C GLU A 26 -20.91 -27.83 -21.46
N PHE A 27 -21.98 -28.09 -20.71
CA PHE A 27 -21.94 -28.82 -19.45
C PHE A 27 -23.29 -29.46 -19.17
N ALA A 28 -23.32 -30.46 -18.30
CA ALA A 28 -24.56 -30.96 -17.73
C ALA A 28 -24.72 -30.46 -16.30
N ILE A 29 -25.92 -30.02 -15.95
CA ILE A 29 -26.27 -29.64 -14.59
C ILE A 29 -27.26 -30.65 -14.01
N ARG A 30 -27.03 -31.10 -12.79
CA ARG A 30 -27.91 -32.00 -12.06
C ARG A 30 -28.65 -31.28 -10.96
N ASN A 31 -29.94 -31.56 -10.86
CA ASN A 31 -30.79 -31.04 -9.80
C ASN A 31 -30.62 -31.85 -8.52
N ASP A 32 -29.81 -31.34 -7.58
CA ASP A 32 -29.64 -31.93 -6.25
C ASP A 32 -30.57 -31.30 -5.19
N SER A 33 -31.50 -30.45 -5.64
CA SER A 33 -32.52 -29.83 -4.78
C SER A 33 -33.75 -30.73 -4.65
N ARG A 34 -34.70 -30.33 -3.80
CA ARG A 34 -35.96 -31.06 -3.59
C ARG A 34 -37.09 -30.61 -4.51
N GLU A 35 -36.88 -29.53 -5.25
CA GLU A 35 -37.89 -28.91 -6.11
C GLU A 35 -37.57 -29.20 -7.57
N THR A 36 -38.62 -29.37 -8.39
CA THR A 36 -38.45 -29.49 -9.84
C THR A 36 -38.11 -28.11 -10.42
N TRP A 37 -37.05 -28.04 -11.21
CA TRP A 37 -36.68 -26.81 -11.91
C TRP A 37 -37.52 -26.66 -13.16
N ARG A 38 -38.38 -25.65 -13.20
CA ARG A 38 -39.38 -25.46 -14.26
C ARG A 38 -39.07 -24.23 -15.09
N PRO A 39 -38.77 -24.38 -16.39
CA PRO A 39 -38.60 -23.24 -17.28
C PRO A 39 -39.83 -22.31 -17.32
N ALA A 40 -41.03 -22.85 -17.16
CA ALA A 40 -42.28 -22.08 -17.09
C ALA A 40 -42.34 -21.13 -15.89
N GLU A 41 -41.66 -21.46 -14.79
CA GLU A 41 -41.64 -20.68 -13.55
C GLU A 41 -40.44 -19.70 -13.50
N GLY A 42 -39.83 -19.44 -14.65
CA GLY A 42 -38.71 -18.51 -14.79
C GLY A 42 -37.33 -19.11 -14.48
N PHE A 43 -37.22 -20.43 -14.30
CA PHE A 43 -35.91 -21.06 -14.09
C PHE A 43 -35.05 -20.99 -15.36
N ARG A 44 -33.86 -20.43 -15.23
CA ARG A 44 -32.88 -20.27 -16.33
C ARG A 44 -31.49 -20.60 -15.82
N ILE A 45 -30.57 -20.83 -16.75
CA ILE A 45 -29.15 -20.95 -16.46
C ILE A 45 -28.45 -19.82 -17.19
N GLY A 46 -27.81 -18.94 -16.43
CA GLY A 46 -27.14 -17.76 -16.98
C GLY A 46 -25.66 -17.78 -16.63
N TYR A 47 -24.97 -16.74 -17.09
CA TYR A 47 -23.61 -16.47 -16.65
C TYR A 47 -23.38 -15.01 -16.29
N HIS A 48 -22.46 -14.80 -15.38
CA HIS A 48 -21.87 -13.50 -15.11
C HIS A 48 -20.38 -13.52 -15.46
N LEU A 49 -19.93 -12.52 -16.20
CA LEU A 49 -18.50 -12.31 -16.52
C LEU A 49 -17.94 -11.26 -15.56
N PHE A 50 -16.87 -11.60 -14.86
CA PHE A 50 -16.17 -10.70 -13.96
C PHE A 50 -14.71 -10.49 -14.38
N ASP A 51 -14.20 -9.30 -14.11
CA ASP A 51 -12.76 -9.06 -14.08
C ASP A 51 -12.18 -9.81 -12.86
N ALA A 52 -11.20 -10.69 -13.09
CA ALA A 52 -10.68 -11.57 -12.06
C ALA A 52 -9.87 -10.83 -10.98
N ASP A 53 -9.29 -9.68 -11.33
CA ASP A 53 -8.38 -8.95 -10.48
C ASP A 53 -9.12 -7.94 -9.58
N THR A 54 -10.19 -7.33 -10.09
CA THR A 54 -11.02 -6.33 -9.39
C THR A 54 -12.31 -6.93 -8.83
N GLY A 55 -12.81 -8.01 -9.43
CA GLY A 55 -14.10 -8.60 -9.10
C GLY A 55 -15.31 -7.80 -9.60
N THR A 56 -15.08 -6.84 -10.49
CA THR A 56 -16.15 -6.04 -11.12
C THR A 56 -16.94 -6.90 -12.10
N LEU A 57 -18.27 -6.81 -12.04
CA LEU A 57 -19.15 -7.42 -13.05
C LEU A 57 -18.99 -6.65 -14.36
N ILE A 58 -18.60 -7.37 -15.42
CA ILE A 58 -18.42 -6.83 -16.77
C ILE A 58 -19.72 -7.04 -17.56
N THR A 59 -20.24 -8.27 -17.54
CA THR A 59 -21.39 -8.65 -18.35
C THR A 59 -22.34 -9.54 -17.56
N ASP A 60 -23.62 -9.20 -17.63
CA ASP A 60 -24.70 -10.13 -17.33
C ASP A 60 -25.14 -10.83 -18.63
N GLY A 61 -24.85 -12.12 -18.73
CA GLY A 61 -24.83 -12.88 -19.96
C GLY A 61 -26.16 -13.49 -20.39
N ALA A 62 -26.13 -14.14 -21.56
CA ALA A 62 -27.27 -14.85 -22.11
C ALA A 62 -27.82 -15.95 -21.18
N ARG A 63 -29.11 -16.25 -21.33
CA ARG A 63 -29.85 -17.24 -20.55
C ARG A 63 -30.11 -18.48 -21.40
N ALA A 64 -29.70 -19.65 -20.92
CA ALA A 64 -30.13 -20.93 -21.46
C ALA A 64 -31.41 -21.41 -20.77
N VAL A 65 -32.33 -21.89 -21.59
CA VAL A 65 -33.55 -22.57 -21.14
C VAL A 65 -33.27 -24.07 -21.13
N PRO A 66 -33.45 -24.77 -20.00
CA PRO A 66 -33.38 -26.23 -19.98
C PRO A 66 -34.38 -26.83 -20.99
N PRO A 67 -34.08 -27.98 -21.61
CA PRO A 67 -34.96 -28.61 -22.60
C PRO A 67 -36.33 -29.02 -22.06
N GLY A 68 -36.49 -29.10 -20.73
CA GLY A 68 -37.75 -29.36 -20.05
C GLY A 68 -37.62 -29.19 -18.54
N ASP A 69 -38.64 -29.64 -17.82
CA ASP A 69 -38.64 -29.69 -16.35
C ASP A 69 -37.55 -30.65 -15.85
N VAL A 70 -36.67 -30.18 -14.96
CA VAL A 70 -35.59 -31.00 -14.39
C VAL A 70 -35.98 -31.45 -12.99
N LYS A 71 -36.33 -32.73 -12.83
CA LYS A 71 -36.77 -33.28 -11.54
C LYS A 71 -35.59 -33.46 -10.57
N PRO A 72 -35.84 -33.54 -9.25
CA PRO A 72 -34.82 -33.93 -8.29
C PRO A 72 -34.08 -35.20 -8.70
N GLY A 73 -32.75 -35.13 -8.75
CA GLY A 73 -31.84 -36.19 -9.16
C GLY A 73 -31.53 -36.26 -10.66
N GLU A 74 -32.27 -35.54 -11.51
CA GLU A 74 -32.13 -35.53 -12.97
C GLU A 74 -31.07 -34.53 -13.45
N SER A 75 -30.46 -34.80 -14.61
CA SER A 75 -29.49 -33.93 -15.26
C SER A 75 -30.03 -33.34 -16.55
N ALA A 76 -29.75 -32.07 -16.80
CA ALA A 76 -30.07 -31.39 -18.05
C ALA A 76 -28.78 -30.93 -18.76
N PRO A 77 -28.65 -31.16 -20.08
CA PRO A 77 -27.57 -30.59 -20.87
C PRO A 77 -27.79 -29.08 -21.05
N VAL A 78 -26.70 -28.33 -21.02
CA VAL A 78 -26.68 -26.87 -21.12
C VAL A 78 -25.60 -26.47 -22.11
N SER A 79 -25.98 -25.60 -23.05
CA SER A 79 -25.04 -24.97 -23.98
C SER A 79 -25.29 -23.47 -23.93
N VAL A 80 -24.24 -22.71 -23.63
CA VAL A 80 -24.29 -21.25 -23.55
C VAL A 80 -23.18 -20.65 -24.39
N ASP A 81 -23.55 -19.69 -25.23
CA ASP A 81 -22.60 -18.88 -25.99
C ASP A 81 -22.18 -17.67 -25.15
N LEU A 82 -20.88 -17.57 -24.92
CA LEU A 82 -20.22 -16.51 -24.17
C LEU A 82 -19.56 -15.53 -25.14
N GLU A 83 -19.76 -14.25 -24.88
CA GLU A 83 -19.01 -13.19 -25.55
C GLU A 83 -17.69 -12.95 -24.81
N LEU A 84 -16.58 -13.05 -25.54
CA LEU A 84 -15.25 -12.93 -24.96
C LEU A 84 -14.85 -11.46 -24.87
N PRO A 85 -14.30 -11.01 -23.73
CA PRO A 85 -13.87 -9.63 -23.56
C PRO A 85 -12.75 -9.29 -24.54
N ALA A 86 -12.88 -8.11 -25.17
CA ALA A 86 -11.91 -7.60 -26.14
C ALA A 86 -10.65 -7.02 -25.48
N GLU A 87 -10.77 -6.56 -24.25
CA GLU A 87 -9.67 -5.99 -23.48
C GLU A 87 -8.73 -7.09 -22.99
N GLU A 88 -7.45 -6.75 -22.83
CA GLU A 88 -6.49 -7.65 -22.21
C GLU A 88 -6.72 -7.75 -20.71
N GLY A 89 -6.77 -8.96 -20.19
CA GLY A 89 -7.08 -9.17 -18.78
C GLY A 89 -7.31 -10.62 -18.41
N ARG A 90 -7.42 -10.84 -17.10
CA ARG A 90 -7.86 -12.12 -16.54
C ARG A 90 -9.32 -12.02 -16.17
N TYR A 91 -10.09 -13.03 -16.53
CA TYR A 91 -11.53 -13.02 -16.42
C TYR A 91 -12.04 -14.31 -15.78
N GLN A 92 -13.18 -14.18 -15.09
CA GLN A 92 -13.88 -15.27 -14.43
C GLN A 92 -15.33 -15.28 -14.90
N VAL A 93 -15.77 -16.40 -15.46
CA VAL A 93 -17.16 -16.61 -15.87
C VAL A 93 -17.82 -17.55 -14.88
N LEU A 94 -18.90 -17.11 -14.27
CA LEU A 94 -19.69 -17.90 -13.33
C LEU A 94 -20.99 -18.32 -14.00
N PHE A 95 -21.18 -19.62 -14.21
CA PHE A 95 -22.44 -20.19 -14.69
C PHE A 95 -23.25 -20.73 -13.52
N SER A 96 -24.46 -20.21 -13.35
CA SER A 96 -25.34 -20.59 -12.24
C SER A 96 -26.81 -20.57 -12.67
N PRO A 97 -27.63 -21.46 -12.09
CA PRO A 97 -29.06 -21.30 -12.09
C PRO A 97 -29.48 -19.93 -11.56
N LEU A 98 -30.56 -19.42 -12.13
CA LEU A 98 -31.29 -18.28 -11.60
C LEU A 98 -32.79 -18.49 -11.76
N ARG A 99 -33.54 -17.68 -11.03
CA ARG A 99 -34.96 -17.48 -11.27
C ARG A 99 -35.15 -16.03 -11.70
N GLU A 100 -35.63 -15.86 -12.93
CA GLU A 100 -35.83 -14.56 -13.54
C GLU A 100 -36.68 -13.66 -12.63
N GLY A 101 -36.22 -12.42 -12.42
CA GLY A 101 -36.88 -11.44 -11.54
C GLY A 101 -36.76 -11.70 -10.03
N GLU A 102 -36.15 -12.81 -9.59
CA GLU A 102 -36.03 -13.13 -8.16
C GLU A 102 -34.58 -13.15 -7.67
N CYS A 103 -33.76 -14.09 -8.16
CA CYS A 103 -32.40 -14.23 -7.66
C CYS A 103 -31.52 -15.12 -8.53
N TRP A 104 -30.21 -14.95 -8.35
CA TRP A 104 -29.22 -15.94 -8.71
C TRP A 104 -28.99 -16.91 -7.55
N TYR A 105 -28.97 -18.21 -7.83
CA TYR A 105 -28.85 -19.21 -6.77
C TYR A 105 -27.44 -19.23 -6.16
N TYR A 106 -26.38 -18.83 -6.90
CA TYR A 106 -25.04 -18.69 -6.32
C TYR A 106 -24.97 -17.62 -5.22
N GLU A 107 -25.81 -16.59 -5.28
CA GLU A 107 -25.92 -15.56 -4.24
C GLU A 107 -26.56 -16.11 -2.96
N ARG A 108 -27.40 -17.14 -3.11
CA ARG A 108 -27.96 -17.94 -2.00
C ARG A 108 -27.04 -19.06 -1.55
N GLY A 109 -25.78 -19.09 -2.03
CA GLY A 109 -24.76 -20.04 -1.60
C GLY A 109 -24.71 -21.34 -2.39
N TRP A 110 -25.46 -21.47 -3.49
CA TRP A 110 -25.32 -22.64 -4.35
C TRP A 110 -23.93 -22.67 -5.00
N PRO A 111 -23.39 -23.86 -5.28
CA PRO A 111 -22.24 -23.99 -6.15
C PRO A 111 -22.58 -23.53 -7.56
N PHE A 112 -21.55 -23.16 -8.30
CA PHE A 112 -21.63 -22.73 -9.67
C PHE A 112 -20.41 -23.23 -10.44
N LEU A 113 -20.55 -23.29 -11.75
CA LEU A 113 -19.45 -23.63 -12.64
C LEU A 113 -18.62 -22.38 -12.93
N LEU A 114 -17.36 -22.37 -12.50
CA LEU A 114 -16.40 -21.31 -12.75
C LEU A 114 -15.51 -21.69 -13.93
N VAL A 115 -15.52 -20.87 -14.97
CA VAL A 115 -14.54 -20.92 -16.07
C VAL A 115 -13.60 -19.73 -15.92
N GLU A 116 -12.32 -19.98 -15.67
CA GLU A 116 -11.29 -18.94 -15.68
C GLU A 116 -10.68 -18.82 -17.07
N GLY A 117 -10.25 -17.62 -17.47
CA GLY A 117 -9.44 -17.46 -18.68
C GLY A 117 -8.78 -16.09 -18.78
N GLN A 118 -7.96 -15.93 -19.80
CA GLN A 118 -7.16 -14.73 -20.01
C GLN A 118 -7.23 -14.31 -21.47
N THR A 119 -7.51 -13.04 -21.72
CA THR A 119 -7.31 -12.42 -23.04
C THR A 119 -5.92 -11.80 -23.07
N ALA A 120 -5.10 -12.22 -24.03
CA ALA A 120 -3.79 -11.63 -24.33
C ALA A 120 -3.60 -11.60 -25.84
N ASP A 121 -3.11 -10.48 -26.39
CA ASP A 121 -2.95 -10.27 -27.84
C ASP A 121 -4.28 -10.45 -28.61
N GLY A 122 -5.41 -10.14 -27.96
CA GLY A 122 -6.75 -10.33 -28.52
C GLY A 122 -7.22 -11.78 -28.63
N ILE A 123 -6.44 -12.75 -28.12
CA ILE A 123 -6.77 -14.17 -28.11
C ILE A 123 -7.15 -14.59 -26.69
N TRP A 124 -8.31 -15.24 -26.56
CA TRP A 124 -8.70 -15.88 -25.31
C TRP A 124 -7.97 -17.21 -25.13
N ARG A 125 -7.35 -17.39 -23.97
CA ARG A 125 -6.80 -18.65 -23.49
C ARG A 125 -7.68 -19.16 -22.35
N SER A 126 -8.29 -20.33 -22.57
CA SER A 126 -9.05 -21.01 -21.52
C SER A 126 -8.11 -21.40 -20.39
N GLY A 127 -8.52 -21.05 -19.17
CA GLY A 127 -7.85 -21.44 -17.95
C GLY A 127 -8.50 -22.67 -17.34
N ARG A 128 -8.56 -22.69 -16.01
CA ARG A 128 -9.12 -23.81 -15.26
C ARG A 128 -10.64 -23.70 -15.21
N THR A 129 -11.33 -24.81 -15.48
CA THR A 129 -12.77 -24.94 -15.26
C THR A 129 -13.03 -25.84 -14.06
N ARG A 130 -13.87 -25.40 -13.12
CA ARG A 130 -14.21 -26.16 -11.91
C ARG A 130 -15.53 -25.72 -11.30
N VAL A 131 -16.09 -26.55 -10.43
CA VAL A 131 -17.19 -26.15 -9.56
C VAL A 131 -16.64 -25.40 -8.35
N ALA A 132 -17.24 -24.26 -8.02
CA ALA A 132 -16.84 -23.41 -6.91
C ALA A 132 -18.07 -22.88 -6.15
N THR A 133 -17.85 -22.29 -4.99
CA THR A 133 -18.86 -21.57 -4.21
C THR A 133 -18.40 -20.14 -3.94
N GLY A 134 -19.34 -19.24 -3.64
CA GLY A 134 -19.04 -17.83 -3.38
C GLY A 134 -18.05 -17.64 -2.22
N GLY A 135 -18.18 -18.46 -1.17
CA GLY A 135 -17.26 -18.44 -0.02
C GLY A 135 -15.83 -18.85 -0.38
N LEU A 136 -15.65 -19.90 -1.18
CA LEU A 136 -14.33 -20.34 -1.65
C LEU A 136 -13.67 -19.29 -2.55
N LEU A 137 -14.42 -18.73 -3.50
CA LEU A 137 -13.92 -17.67 -4.39
C LEU A 137 -13.54 -16.41 -3.63
N ARG A 138 -14.34 -15.99 -2.64
CA ARG A 138 -14.02 -14.86 -1.77
C ARG A 138 -12.73 -15.11 -1.00
N ARG A 139 -12.55 -16.31 -0.42
CA ARG A 139 -11.32 -16.68 0.31
C ARG A 139 -10.10 -16.68 -0.59
N GLU A 140 -10.17 -17.29 -1.77
CA GLU A 140 -9.06 -17.29 -2.73
C GLU A 140 -8.73 -15.90 -3.25
N ARG A 141 -9.74 -15.05 -3.49
CA ARG A 141 -9.54 -13.66 -3.90
C ARG A 141 -8.83 -12.87 -2.80
N VAL A 142 -9.24 -13.03 -1.54
CA VAL A 142 -8.56 -12.40 -0.40
C VAL A 142 -7.12 -12.90 -0.25
N LEU A 143 -6.87 -14.21 -0.36
CA LEU A 143 -5.51 -14.76 -0.28
C LEU A 143 -4.61 -14.26 -1.42
N ARG A 144 -5.12 -14.24 -2.66
CA ARG A 144 -4.40 -13.69 -3.82
C ARG A 144 -4.17 -12.19 -3.67
N ALA A 145 -5.17 -11.44 -3.21
CA ALA A 145 -5.07 -10.00 -2.98
C ALA A 145 -4.04 -9.70 -1.88
N LEU A 146 -4.02 -10.46 -0.79
CA LEU A 146 -2.99 -10.35 0.26
C LEU A 146 -1.61 -10.64 -0.31
N ALA A 147 -1.41 -11.79 -0.94
CA ALA A 147 -0.11 -12.14 -1.53
C ALA A 147 0.39 -11.09 -2.53
N ARG A 148 -0.51 -10.51 -3.33
CA ARG A 148 -0.21 -9.39 -4.22
C ARG A 148 0.08 -8.10 -3.44
N ALA A 149 -0.67 -7.77 -2.40
CA ALA A 149 -0.44 -6.57 -1.60
C ALA A 149 0.96 -6.55 -0.95
N PHE A 150 1.50 -7.73 -0.59
CA PHE A 150 2.88 -7.83 -0.08
C PHE A 150 3.94 -7.79 -1.21
N SER A 151 3.72 -8.46 -2.34
CA SER A 151 4.73 -8.61 -3.40
C SER A 151 4.75 -7.44 -4.39
N TYR A 152 3.59 -6.90 -4.73
CA TYR A 152 3.43 -5.87 -5.76
C TYR A 152 4.16 -4.55 -5.45
N PRO A 153 4.13 -3.97 -4.24
CA PRO A 153 4.90 -2.75 -3.95
C PRO A 153 6.40 -2.99 -4.15
N LEU A 154 6.94 -4.10 -3.64
CA LEU A 154 8.36 -4.44 -3.77
C LEU A 154 8.77 -4.69 -5.22
N LEU A 155 7.96 -5.45 -5.96
CA LEU A 155 8.19 -5.70 -7.39
C LEU A 155 8.12 -4.40 -8.21
N THR A 156 7.20 -3.50 -7.88
CA THR A 156 7.05 -2.21 -8.54
C THR A 156 8.27 -1.33 -8.31
N ILE A 157 8.77 -1.28 -7.08
CA ILE A 157 10.02 -0.59 -6.73
C ILE A 157 11.18 -1.18 -7.51
N TRP A 158 11.32 -2.51 -7.50
CA TRP A 158 12.42 -3.20 -8.17
C TRP A 158 12.43 -2.98 -9.68
N ARG A 159 11.27 -3.13 -10.33
CA ARG A 159 11.11 -2.94 -11.78
C ARG A 159 11.40 -1.50 -12.21
N ASN A 160 11.03 -0.52 -11.39
CA ASN A 160 11.18 0.90 -11.70
C ASN A 160 12.43 1.55 -11.05
N ARG A 161 13.37 0.77 -10.50
CA ARG A 161 14.55 1.28 -9.79
C ARG A 161 15.40 2.28 -10.57
N GLY A 162 15.53 2.08 -11.89
CA GLY A 162 16.26 3.01 -12.78
C GLY A 162 15.56 4.36 -12.90
N LEU A 163 14.23 4.35 -13.01
CA LEU A 163 13.41 5.56 -13.05
C LEU A 163 13.44 6.30 -11.72
N ILE A 164 13.28 5.57 -10.60
CA ILE A 164 13.38 6.12 -9.25
C ILE A 164 14.74 6.79 -9.06
N ARG A 165 15.85 6.13 -9.40
CA ARG A 165 17.19 6.72 -9.27
C ARG A 165 17.33 8.02 -10.05
N THR A 166 16.84 8.06 -11.30
CA THR A 166 16.88 9.27 -12.13
C THR A 166 16.01 10.39 -11.54
N MET A 167 14.82 10.06 -11.04
CA MET A 167 13.91 11.04 -10.45
C MET A 167 14.42 11.57 -9.11
N VAL A 168 14.96 10.73 -8.25
CA VAL A 168 15.60 11.14 -6.98
C VAL A 168 16.78 12.06 -7.27
N ARG A 169 17.66 11.68 -8.22
CA ARG A 169 18.77 12.55 -8.64
C ARG A 169 18.26 13.90 -9.15
N ARG A 170 17.19 13.90 -9.94
CA ARG A 170 16.56 15.13 -10.45
C ARG A 170 15.95 15.97 -9.34
N ASP A 171 15.27 15.38 -8.36
CA ASP A 171 14.69 16.12 -7.22
C ASP A 171 15.80 16.73 -6.37
N VAL A 172 16.80 15.94 -5.96
CA VAL A 172 17.92 16.42 -5.13
C VAL A 172 18.74 17.50 -5.82
N LEU A 173 19.13 17.29 -7.09
CA LEU A 173 19.86 18.32 -7.85
C LEU A 173 18.97 19.51 -8.22
N GLY A 174 17.69 19.26 -8.43
CA GLY A 174 16.68 20.27 -8.78
C GLY A 174 16.47 21.29 -7.67
N ARG A 175 16.45 20.84 -6.40
CA ARG A 175 16.30 21.71 -5.21
C ARG A 175 17.31 22.85 -5.15
N TYR A 176 18.52 22.60 -5.64
CA TYR A 176 19.63 23.55 -5.57
C TYR A 176 20.05 24.09 -6.93
N ARG A 177 19.28 23.79 -7.98
CA ARG A 177 19.57 24.25 -9.33
C ARG A 177 19.39 25.76 -9.40
N GLY A 178 20.43 26.46 -9.86
CA GLY A 178 20.44 27.93 -9.92
C GLY A 178 20.81 28.62 -8.60
N SER A 179 21.13 27.87 -7.54
CA SER A 179 21.69 28.44 -6.31
C SER A 179 23.21 28.52 -6.38
N PHE A 180 23.79 29.61 -5.86
CA PHE A 180 25.24 29.84 -5.83
C PHE A 180 26.02 28.68 -5.19
N ALA A 181 25.53 28.16 -4.05
CA ALA A 181 26.18 27.06 -3.33
C ALA A 181 25.82 25.66 -3.86
N GLY A 182 24.85 25.54 -4.78
CA GLY A 182 24.47 24.28 -5.41
C GLY A 182 24.30 23.11 -4.44
N ILE A 183 24.95 21.97 -4.72
CA ILE A 183 24.83 20.74 -3.93
C ILE A 183 25.35 20.88 -2.49
N PHE A 184 26.22 21.85 -2.19
CA PHE A 184 26.73 22.06 -0.84
C PHE A 184 25.62 22.38 0.17
N TRP A 185 24.48 22.89 -0.28
CA TRP A 185 23.30 23.11 0.56
C TRP A 185 22.76 21.85 1.24
N THR A 186 22.98 20.66 0.67
CA THR A 186 22.63 19.38 1.33
C THR A 186 23.38 19.17 2.65
N VAL A 187 24.57 19.77 2.77
CA VAL A 187 25.42 19.71 3.98
C VAL A 187 25.27 20.98 4.82
N ILE A 188 25.21 22.15 4.17
CA ILE A 188 25.08 23.44 4.85
C ILE A 188 23.75 23.51 5.63
N ASN A 189 22.64 23.03 5.08
CA ASN A 189 21.35 23.05 5.77
C ASN A 189 21.38 22.32 7.13
N PRO A 190 21.74 21.04 7.21
CA PRO A 190 21.84 20.34 8.50
C PRO A 190 22.93 20.93 9.39
N LEU A 191 24.03 21.46 8.84
CA LEU A 191 25.08 22.13 9.61
C LEU A 191 24.57 23.41 10.28
N LEU A 192 23.89 24.29 9.54
CA LEU A 192 23.31 25.51 10.09
C LEU A 192 22.25 25.20 11.14
N LEU A 193 21.43 24.18 10.90
CA LEU A 193 20.46 23.70 11.88
C LEU A 193 21.17 23.24 13.16
N MET A 194 22.23 22.43 13.03
CA MET A 194 23.03 21.96 14.15
C MET A 194 23.65 23.12 14.94
N LEU A 195 24.31 24.06 14.25
CA LEU A 195 24.97 25.21 14.86
C LEU A 195 23.98 26.12 15.56
N THR A 196 22.81 26.36 14.95
CA THR A 196 21.75 27.18 15.54
C THR A 196 21.26 26.56 16.85
N TYR A 197 20.96 25.27 16.85
CA TYR A 197 20.48 24.60 18.07
C TYR A 197 21.57 24.45 19.13
N PHE A 198 22.82 24.20 18.73
CA PHE A 198 23.96 24.23 19.65
C PHE A 198 24.13 25.62 20.28
N PHE A 199 24.04 26.70 19.49
CA PHE A 199 24.13 28.06 19.99
C PHE A 199 23.00 28.39 20.97
N VAL A 200 21.73 28.18 20.56
CA VAL A 200 20.57 28.52 21.39
C VAL A 200 20.57 27.71 22.68
N PHE A 201 20.75 26.40 22.61
CA PHE A 201 20.56 25.57 23.80
C PHE A 201 21.85 25.31 24.60
N GLY A 202 23.00 25.24 23.92
CA GLY A 202 24.29 25.03 24.57
C GLY A 202 24.88 26.33 25.13
N ILE A 203 24.73 27.46 24.42
CA ILE A 203 25.33 28.74 24.80
C ILE A 203 24.33 29.67 25.48
N VAL A 204 23.16 29.92 24.87
CA VAL A 204 22.19 30.90 25.38
C VAL A 204 21.41 30.37 26.58
N LEU A 205 20.73 29.24 26.42
CA LEU A 205 19.88 28.67 27.47
C LEU A 205 20.64 27.84 28.51
N GLN A 206 21.90 27.47 28.22
CA GLN A 206 22.73 26.58 29.04
C GLN A 206 21.94 25.37 29.56
N ALA A 207 21.06 24.81 28.73
CA ALA A 207 20.09 23.81 29.16
C ALA A 207 20.80 22.54 29.61
N ARG A 208 20.58 22.11 30.86
CA ARG A 208 21.19 20.93 31.47
C ARG A 208 20.15 19.82 31.55
N PHE A 209 20.39 18.68 30.90
CA PHE A 209 19.51 17.51 30.97
C PHE A 209 20.31 16.26 31.37
N GLY A 210 19.85 15.60 32.44
CA GLY A 210 20.55 14.45 33.03
C GLY A 210 21.81 14.86 33.83
N GLY A 211 22.39 13.88 34.54
CA GLY A 211 23.52 14.09 35.46
C GLY A 211 24.88 14.43 34.81
N ASP A 212 24.93 14.63 33.49
CA ASP A 212 26.15 14.97 32.76
C ASP A 212 26.20 16.48 32.47
N GLN A 213 27.21 17.16 33.00
CA GLN A 213 27.27 18.64 33.11
C GLN A 213 27.78 19.35 31.83
N SER A 214 27.92 18.64 30.71
CA SER A 214 28.49 19.22 29.49
C SER A 214 27.49 20.04 28.66
N ARG A 215 27.92 21.23 28.20
CA ARG A 215 27.14 22.15 27.34
C ARG A 215 26.71 21.52 26.00
N SER A 216 27.42 20.49 25.53
CA SER A 216 27.09 19.78 24.29
C SER A 216 26.00 18.73 24.47
N SER A 217 25.65 18.36 25.72
CA SER A 217 24.75 17.23 26.00
C SER A 217 23.34 17.45 25.45
N PHE A 218 22.75 18.63 25.69
CA PHE A 218 21.42 18.93 25.12
C PHE A 218 21.45 19.03 23.61
N ALA A 219 22.43 19.74 23.03
CA ALA A 219 22.52 19.90 21.58
C ALA A 219 22.58 18.53 20.89
N LEU A 220 23.38 17.60 21.42
CA LEU A 220 23.46 16.21 20.97
C LEU A 220 22.14 15.47 21.13
N TYR A 221 21.47 15.60 22.29
CA TYR A 221 20.19 14.97 22.59
C TYR A 221 19.06 15.43 21.65
N PHE A 222 18.98 16.73 21.41
CA PHE A 222 18.02 17.35 20.51
C PHE A 222 18.29 16.92 19.07
N LEU A 223 19.53 17.05 18.60
CA LEU A 223 19.88 16.70 17.23
C LEU A 223 19.64 15.22 16.92
N ALA A 224 19.99 14.31 17.84
CA ALA A 224 19.73 12.88 17.65
C ALA A 224 18.23 12.60 17.41
N GLY A 225 17.35 13.34 18.09
CA GLY A 225 15.90 13.24 17.87
C GLY A 225 15.42 13.90 16.58
N MET A 226 16.13 14.92 16.09
CA MET A 226 15.81 15.59 14.83
C MET A 226 16.10 14.74 13.59
N LEU A 227 17.09 13.83 13.66
CA LEU A 227 17.51 13.00 12.52
C LEU A 227 16.33 12.23 11.87
N PRO A 228 15.61 11.34 12.60
CA PRO A 228 14.48 10.62 12.03
C PRO A 228 13.29 11.54 11.72
N TRP A 229 13.10 12.61 12.50
CA TRP A 229 11.98 13.53 12.33
C TRP A 229 12.07 14.35 11.03
N LEU A 230 13.25 14.90 10.72
CA LEU A 230 13.45 15.73 9.53
C LEU A 230 13.21 14.92 8.25
N ALA A 231 13.74 13.69 8.21
CA ALA A 231 13.55 12.80 7.07
C ALA A 231 12.08 12.44 6.84
N PHE A 232 11.37 12.09 7.92
CA PHE A 232 9.95 11.77 7.88
C PHE A 232 9.08 12.97 7.47
N SER A 233 9.26 14.10 8.16
CA SER A 233 8.45 15.30 7.97
C SER A 233 8.65 15.93 6.59
N GLU A 234 9.86 15.87 6.03
CA GLU A 234 10.15 16.31 4.66
C GLU A 234 9.33 15.50 3.64
N ALA A 235 9.38 14.18 3.73
CA ALA A 235 8.67 13.31 2.80
C ALA A 235 7.14 13.41 2.97
N ALA A 236 6.65 13.31 4.21
CA ALA A 236 5.22 13.37 4.50
C ALA A 236 4.61 14.73 4.12
N GLY A 237 5.28 15.84 4.43
CA GLY A 237 4.81 17.19 4.15
C GLY A 237 4.63 17.47 2.66
N ARG A 238 5.58 17.02 1.83
CA ARG A 238 5.51 17.20 0.37
C ARG A 238 4.61 16.18 -0.32
N SER A 239 4.28 15.08 0.33
CA SER A 239 3.52 14.00 -0.30
C SER A 239 2.12 14.43 -0.71
N ALA A 240 1.44 15.28 0.07
CA ALA A 240 0.09 15.72 -0.23
C ALA A 240 -0.05 16.46 -1.58
N SER A 241 0.96 17.22 -2.01
CA SER A 241 0.93 17.98 -3.27
C SER A 241 1.66 17.29 -4.43
N VAL A 242 2.39 16.20 -4.19
CA VAL A 242 3.35 15.64 -5.17
C VAL A 242 2.73 15.24 -6.51
N LEU A 243 1.52 14.68 -6.50
CA LEU A 243 0.81 14.28 -7.71
C LEU A 243 0.30 15.48 -8.49
N VAL A 244 -0.18 16.49 -7.76
CA VAL A 244 -0.71 17.74 -8.29
C VAL A 244 0.41 18.63 -8.86
N GLU A 245 1.64 18.51 -8.37
CA GLU A 245 2.81 19.18 -8.95
C GLU A 245 3.29 18.49 -10.23
N HIS A 246 3.07 17.17 -10.35
CA HIS A 246 3.54 16.34 -11.45
C HIS A 246 2.43 15.92 -12.42
N ARG A 247 1.37 16.73 -12.59
CA ARG A 247 0.19 16.42 -13.43
C ARG A 247 0.53 15.97 -14.85
N ASN A 248 1.58 16.57 -15.43
CA ASN A 248 2.04 16.26 -16.78
C ASN A 248 2.46 14.79 -16.94
N PHE A 249 2.98 14.15 -15.88
CA PHE A 249 3.34 12.73 -15.91
C PHE A 249 2.12 11.82 -15.79
N ILE A 250 1.02 12.31 -15.20
CA ILE A 250 -0.19 11.54 -14.99
C ILE A 250 -1.03 11.51 -16.28
N LYS A 251 -1.11 12.63 -17.01
CA LYS A 251 -1.97 12.74 -18.21
C LYS A 251 -1.34 12.28 -19.53
N LYS A 252 0.00 12.29 -19.66
CA LYS A 252 0.66 12.20 -20.98
C LYS A 252 1.60 11.01 -21.17
N LEU A 253 1.91 10.22 -20.13
CA LEU A 253 2.87 9.11 -20.20
C LEU A 253 2.34 7.89 -19.44
N VAL A 254 2.70 6.68 -19.90
CA VAL A 254 2.56 5.42 -19.12
C VAL A 254 3.59 5.46 -17.98
N PHE A 255 3.38 6.38 -17.03
CA PHE A 255 4.30 6.65 -15.94
C PHE A 255 3.89 5.84 -14.72
N ALA A 256 4.87 5.26 -14.02
CA ALA A 256 4.64 4.60 -12.74
C ALA A 256 4.42 5.66 -11.65
N VAL A 257 3.22 6.25 -11.59
CA VAL A 257 2.85 7.36 -10.67
C VAL A 257 3.12 7.02 -9.19
N GLU A 258 3.05 5.74 -8.84
CA GLU A 258 3.39 5.18 -7.53
C GLU A 258 4.84 5.47 -7.08
N THR A 259 5.73 5.78 -8.02
CA THR A 259 7.13 6.11 -7.73
C THR A 259 7.32 7.55 -7.24
N LEU A 260 6.38 8.46 -7.47
CA LEU A 260 6.52 9.87 -7.09
C LEU A 260 6.65 10.06 -5.58
N PRO A 261 5.77 9.48 -4.73
CA PRO A 261 5.91 9.61 -3.27
C PRO A 261 7.19 8.95 -2.76
N LEU A 262 7.60 7.82 -3.34
CA LEU A 262 8.86 7.14 -2.99
C LEU A 262 10.10 7.98 -3.29
N ASN A 263 10.07 8.78 -4.36
CA ASN A 263 11.18 9.68 -4.65
C ASN A 263 11.37 10.71 -3.53
N LEU A 264 10.28 11.18 -2.91
CA LEU A 264 10.35 12.10 -1.76
C LEU A 264 10.97 11.41 -0.54
N VAL A 265 10.56 10.18 -0.26
CA VAL A 265 11.15 9.37 0.83
C VAL A 265 12.65 9.19 0.60
N ALA A 266 13.04 8.73 -0.59
CA ALA A 266 14.44 8.52 -0.93
C ALA A 266 15.26 9.82 -0.85
N ALA A 267 14.70 10.95 -1.29
CA ALA A 267 15.39 12.23 -1.22
C ALA A 267 15.51 12.76 0.22
N GLY A 268 14.53 12.50 1.09
CA GLY A 268 14.63 12.76 2.53
C GLY A 268 15.69 11.90 3.22
N LEU A 269 15.80 10.61 2.86
CA LEU A 269 16.85 9.71 3.37
C LEU A 269 18.25 10.14 2.94
N VAL A 270 18.40 10.73 1.75
CA VAL A 270 19.69 11.30 1.33
C VAL A 270 20.06 12.47 2.24
N SER A 271 19.12 13.38 2.53
CA SER A 271 19.32 14.47 3.50
C SER A 271 19.69 13.92 4.89
N GLU A 272 18.98 12.90 5.35
CA GLU A 272 19.20 12.25 6.64
C GLU A 272 20.59 11.59 6.71
N PHE A 273 21.02 10.93 5.64
CA PHE A 273 22.35 10.32 5.58
C PHE A 273 23.45 11.37 5.81
N PHE A 274 23.39 12.51 5.13
CA PHE A 274 24.34 13.60 5.36
C PHE A 274 24.23 14.17 6.79
N ALA A 275 23.01 14.29 7.32
CA ALA A 275 22.80 14.74 8.69
C ALA A 275 23.38 13.76 9.73
N ILE A 276 23.24 12.45 9.53
CA ILE A 276 23.83 11.40 10.39
C ILE A 276 25.36 11.47 10.32
N VAL A 277 25.94 11.57 9.12
CA VAL A 277 27.41 11.69 8.94
C VAL A 277 27.94 12.91 9.68
N LEU A 278 27.28 14.05 9.52
CA LEU A 278 27.67 15.29 10.19
C LEU A 278 27.50 15.20 11.71
N PHE A 279 26.42 14.56 12.17
CA PHE A 279 26.17 14.32 13.58
C PHE A 279 27.23 13.40 14.21
N CYS A 280 27.64 12.34 13.50
CA CYS A 280 28.73 11.47 13.93
C CYS A 280 30.06 12.23 14.01
N ALA A 281 30.36 13.10 13.04
CA ALA A 281 31.54 13.97 13.12
C ALA A 281 31.50 14.90 14.34
N PHE A 282 30.32 15.44 14.66
CA PHE A 282 30.13 16.24 15.86
C PHE A 282 30.27 15.43 17.15
N LEU A 283 29.79 14.19 17.17
CA LEU A 283 29.98 13.28 18.30
C LEU A 283 31.47 13.00 18.55
N VAL A 284 32.26 12.76 17.50
CA VAL A 284 33.71 12.61 17.63
C VAL A 284 34.35 13.87 18.19
N ALA A 285 33.97 15.05 17.69
CA ALA A 285 34.49 16.32 18.18
C ALA A 285 34.10 16.60 19.65
N ALA A 286 32.90 16.19 20.08
CA ALA A 286 32.37 16.49 21.41
C ALA A 286 32.72 15.43 22.48
N ARG A 287 32.83 14.14 22.09
CA ARG A 287 33.01 12.99 23.00
C ARG A 287 34.21 12.09 22.66
N GLY A 288 34.93 12.38 21.58
CA GLY A 288 36.14 11.67 21.17
C GLY A 288 35.94 10.32 20.48
N ASN A 289 34.70 9.78 20.43
CA ASN A 289 34.41 8.52 19.77
C ASN A 289 32.96 8.44 19.27
N VAL A 290 32.71 7.46 18.38
CA VAL A 290 31.36 7.03 17.99
C VAL A 290 31.10 5.66 18.61
N PRO A 291 29.99 5.47 19.34
CA PRO A 291 29.63 4.17 19.91
C PRO A 291 29.55 3.05 18.85
N LEU A 292 30.00 1.84 19.19
CA LEU A 292 29.84 0.66 18.32
C LEU A 292 28.37 0.30 18.07
N THR A 293 27.47 0.74 18.97
CA THR A 293 26.02 0.55 18.84
C THR A 293 25.44 1.20 17.59
N VAL A 294 26.14 2.15 16.96
CA VAL A 294 25.74 2.76 15.67
C VAL A 294 25.50 1.72 14.56
N ALA A 295 26.12 0.53 14.67
CA ALA A 295 25.82 -0.60 13.80
C ALA A 295 24.34 -1.05 13.80
N TRP A 296 23.55 -0.69 14.81
CA TRP A 296 22.10 -0.95 14.87
C TRP A 296 21.25 0.03 14.06
N LEU A 297 21.81 1.13 13.54
CA LEU A 297 21.06 2.11 12.74
C LEU A 297 20.26 1.50 11.58
N PRO A 298 20.78 0.55 10.78
CA PRO A 298 20.00 -0.07 9.70
C PRO A 298 18.69 -0.70 10.20
N LEU A 299 18.66 -1.22 11.43
CA LEU A 299 17.47 -1.84 12.01
C LEU A 299 16.38 -0.82 12.40
N LEU A 300 16.76 0.45 12.60
CA LEU A 300 15.85 1.59 12.81
C LEU A 300 15.46 2.24 11.48
N LEU A 301 16.38 2.30 10.51
CA LEU A 301 16.13 2.88 9.20
C LEU A 301 15.09 2.11 8.40
N VAL A 302 15.15 0.77 8.36
CA VAL A 302 14.18 -0.01 7.58
C VAL A 302 12.72 0.25 7.98
N PRO A 303 12.31 0.16 9.25
CA PRO A 303 10.92 0.45 9.62
C PRO A 303 10.57 1.94 9.44
N GLN A 304 11.53 2.86 9.56
CA GLN A 304 11.32 4.27 9.22
C GLN A 304 10.99 4.46 7.74
N ILE A 305 11.74 3.82 6.84
CA ILE A 305 11.51 3.86 5.39
C ILE A 305 10.12 3.30 5.05
N LEU A 306 9.78 2.13 5.60
CA LEU A 306 8.48 1.50 5.36
C LEU A 306 7.31 2.37 5.85
N PHE A 307 7.43 2.90 7.07
CA PHE A 307 6.41 3.78 7.65
C PHE A 307 6.24 5.05 6.81
N THR A 308 7.35 5.72 6.49
CA THR A 308 7.35 6.98 5.74
C THR A 308 6.78 6.77 4.33
N ALA A 309 7.16 5.69 3.64
CA ALA A 309 6.60 5.35 2.33
C ALA A 309 5.09 5.06 2.38
N GLY A 310 4.61 4.33 3.39
CA GLY A 310 3.19 4.08 3.59
C GLY A 310 2.38 5.35 3.82
N VAL A 311 2.85 6.23 4.72
CA VAL A 311 2.23 7.53 4.98
C VAL A 311 2.28 8.42 3.73
N SER A 312 3.42 8.47 3.04
CA SER A 312 3.59 9.25 1.81
C SER A 312 2.63 8.80 0.70
N TRP A 313 2.44 7.50 0.49
CA TRP A 313 1.43 7.01 -0.46
C TRP A 313 0.01 7.39 -0.03
N PHE A 314 -0.32 7.21 1.24
CA PHE A 314 -1.63 7.59 1.75
C PHE A 314 -1.94 9.07 1.52
N LEU A 315 -1.02 9.95 1.91
CA LEU A 315 -1.16 11.40 1.77
C LEU A 315 -1.17 11.85 0.30
N ALA A 316 -0.32 11.26 -0.54
CA ALA A 316 -0.30 11.59 -1.97
C ALA A 316 -1.61 11.25 -2.66
N ALA A 317 -2.20 10.09 -2.35
CA ALA A 317 -3.48 9.71 -2.91
C ALA A 317 -4.61 10.62 -2.40
N LEU A 318 -4.61 10.95 -1.10
CA LEU A 318 -5.64 11.81 -0.51
C LEU A 318 -5.56 13.25 -1.02
N GLY A 319 -4.35 13.79 -1.21
CA GLY A 319 -4.12 15.16 -1.65
C GLY A 319 -4.57 15.45 -3.08
N VAL A 320 -4.79 14.43 -3.90
CA VAL A 320 -5.44 14.58 -5.22
C VAL A 320 -6.89 15.03 -5.08
N PHE A 321 -7.59 14.52 -4.06
CA PHE A 321 -9.00 14.83 -3.82
C PHE A 321 -9.18 16.02 -2.88
N LEU A 322 -8.24 16.24 -1.94
CA LEU A 322 -8.29 17.31 -0.96
C LEU A 322 -7.23 18.38 -1.25
N ARG A 323 -7.64 19.50 -1.86
CA ARG A 323 -6.72 20.59 -2.26
C ARG A 323 -5.99 21.25 -1.08
N ASP A 324 -6.63 21.33 0.07
CA ASP A 324 -6.06 21.99 1.27
C ASP A 324 -5.21 21.04 2.13
N LEU A 325 -5.09 19.77 1.74
CA LEU A 325 -4.35 18.77 2.53
C LEU A 325 -2.89 19.16 2.75
N GLY A 326 -2.25 19.85 1.79
CA GLY A 326 -0.88 20.33 1.95
C GLY A 326 -0.71 21.26 3.15
N GLN A 327 -1.64 22.20 3.35
CA GLN A 327 -1.60 23.12 4.49
C GLN A 327 -1.92 22.39 5.80
N ILE A 328 -2.95 21.53 5.78
CA ILE A 328 -3.36 20.74 6.95
C ILE A 328 -2.22 19.86 7.45
N ILE A 329 -1.51 19.18 6.55
CA ILE A 329 -0.38 18.31 6.91
C ILE A 329 0.78 19.13 7.49
N GLY A 330 1.07 20.33 6.98
CA GLY A 330 2.08 21.21 7.58
C GLY A 330 1.78 21.52 9.05
N PHE A 331 0.52 21.85 9.36
CA PHE A 331 0.08 22.07 10.74
C PHE A 331 0.15 20.80 11.59
N LEU A 332 -0.34 19.67 11.07
CA LEU A 332 -0.32 18.39 11.79
C LEU A 332 1.10 17.91 12.09
N LEU A 333 2.05 18.08 11.16
CA LEU A 333 3.46 17.78 11.40
C LEU A 333 4.02 18.68 12.50
N THR A 334 3.66 19.96 12.52
CA THR A 334 4.09 20.89 13.59
C THR A 334 3.56 20.45 14.95
N LEU A 335 2.29 20.07 15.04
CA LEU A 335 1.72 19.56 16.29
C LEU A 335 2.40 18.25 16.71
N TRP A 336 2.60 17.32 15.77
CA TRP A 336 3.21 16.02 16.05
C TRP A 336 4.68 16.13 16.48
N PHE A 337 5.40 17.14 15.98
CA PHE A 337 6.75 17.46 16.44
C PHE A 337 6.78 17.72 17.95
N PHE A 338 5.86 18.54 18.47
CA PHE A 338 5.80 18.87 19.90
C PHE A 338 5.19 17.76 20.76
N VAL A 339 4.31 16.93 20.19
CA VAL A 339 3.82 15.70 20.85
C VAL A 339 4.95 14.67 20.98
N THR A 340 5.96 14.69 20.11
CA THR A 340 7.10 13.79 20.24
C THR A 340 8.15 14.46 21.16
N PRO A 341 8.75 13.75 22.15
CA PRO A 341 9.75 14.33 23.04
C PRO A 341 11.09 14.52 22.31
N ILE A 342 11.13 15.41 21.33
CA ILE A 342 12.33 15.81 20.60
C ILE A 342 12.99 16.97 21.33
N CYS A 343 12.20 18.00 21.64
CA CYS A 343 12.64 19.23 22.30
C CYS A 343 12.88 19.09 23.82
N TYR A 344 12.33 18.04 24.43
CA TYR A 344 12.31 17.86 25.88
C TYR A 344 12.56 16.39 26.25
N PRO A 345 13.00 16.11 27.48
CA PRO A 345 13.28 14.76 27.95
C PRO A 345 12.00 13.97 28.21
N GLU A 346 12.08 12.64 28.10
CA GLU A 346 10.96 11.75 28.45
C GLU A 346 10.53 11.89 29.92
N SER A 347 11.46 12.23 30.82
CA SER A 347 11.19 12.40 32.26
C SER A 347 10.33 13.61 32.60
N SER A 348 10.14 14.56 31.69
CA SER A 348 9.23 15.70 31.93
C SER A 348 7.77 15.39 31.58
N LEU A 349 7.50 14.23 30.99
CA LEU A 349 6.13 13.82 30.68
C LEU A 349 5.42 13.30 31.95
N PRO A 350 4.14 13.65 32.16
CA PRO A 350 3.33 13.04 33.21
C PRO A 350 3.29 11.51 33.05
N ALA A 351 3.44 10.78 34.16
CA ALA A 351 3.53 9.31 34.15
C ALA A 351 2.31 8.65 33.49
N ASP A 352 1.12 9.22 33.65
CA ASP A 352 -0.14 8.71 33.08
C ASP A 352 -0.20 8.82 31.55
N LEU A 353 0.56 9.73 30.94
CA LEU A 353 0.57 9.95 29.50
C LEU A 353 1.64 9.11 28.77
N LEU A 354 2.67 8.63 29.48
CA LEU A 354 3.74 7.81 28.89
C LEU A 354 3.24 6.58 28.10
N PRO A 355 2.21 5.82 28.54
CA PRO A 355 1.68 4.68 27.78
C PRO A 355 1.00 5.07 26.46
N VAL A 356 0.53 6.30 26.34
CA VAL A 356 -0.09 6.83 25.11
C VAL A 356 0.99 7.30 24.15
N PHE A 357 1.95 8.08 24.65
CA PHE A 357 3.04 8.65 23.85
C PHE A 357 3.99 7.56 23.34
N SER A 358 4.24 6.50 24.12
CA SER A 358 5.10 5.38 23.72
C SER A 358 4.56 4.57 22.53
N LYS A 359 3.27 4.72 22.18
CA LYS A 359 2.67 4.11 20.97
C LYS A 359 2.95 4.90 19.69
N ASN A 360 3.47 6.12 19.79
CA ASN A 360 3.83 6.93 18.63
C ASN A 360 5.05 6.31 17.92
N PRO A 361 4.98 5.97 16.62
CA PRO A 361 6.11 5.35 15.91
C PRO A 361 7.34 6.26 15.85
N ILE A 362 7.15 7.57 15.71
CA ILE A 362 8.26 8.54 15.69
C ILE A 362 8.91 8.64 17.07
N TYR A 363 8.13 8.52 18.15
CA TYR A 363 8.67 8.45 19.50
C TYR A 363 9.63 7.27 19.66
N VAL A 364 9.22 6.08 19.19
CA VAL A 364 10.06 4.87 19.25
C VAL A 364 11.33 5.05 18.43
N LEU A 365 11.25 5.66 17.24
CA LEU A 365 12.42 5.98 16.43
C LEU A 365 13.36 6.96 17.13
N VAL A 366 12.85 8.07 17.66
CA VAL A 366 13.64 9.08 18.40
C VAL A 366 14.36 8.45 19.58
N ARG A 367 13.67 7.62 20.37
CA ARG A 367 14.26 6.88 21.49
C ARG A 367 15.33 5.89 21.02
N GLY A 368 15.09 5.18 19.92
CA GLY A 368 16.04 4.24 19.32
C GLY A 368 17.31 4.93 18.81
N TYR A 369 17.18 6.06 18.10
CA TYR A 369 18.32 6.85 17.62
C TYR A 369 19.16 7.36 18.79
N ARG A 370 18.53 7.85 19.87
CA ARG A 370 19.24 8.27 21.10
C ARG A 370 19.96 7.11 21.78
N ALA A 371 19.30 5.97 21.92
CA ALA A 371 19.91 4.76 22.51
C ALA A 371 21.20 4.36 21.80
N VAL A 372 21.12 4.32 20.47
CA VAL A 372 22.19 3.86 19.60
C VAL A 372 23.32 4.88 19.46
N LEU A 373 23.01 6.18 19.33
CA LEU A 373 23.99 7.21 19.04
C LEU A 373 24.60 7.87 20.28
N LEU A 374 23.83 8.01 21.35
CA LEU A 374 24.21 8.81 22.53
C LEU A 374 24.45 7.99 23.78
N GLU A 375 23.69 6.93 23.96
CA GLU A 375 23.61 6.22 25.24
C GLU A 375 24.40 4.90 25.21
N ASN A 376 24.98 4.53 24.07
CA ASN A 376 25.74 3.31 23.84
C ASN A 376 24.97 2.04 24.25
N ARG A 377 23.66 2.02 23.95
CA ARG A 377 22.77 0.88 24.21
C ARG A 377 22.08 0.41 22.94
N ALA A 378 21.76 -0.88 22.89
CA ALA A 378 20.92 -1.43 21.84
C ALA A 378 19.51 -0.79 21.90
N PRO A 379 18.80 -0.69 20.78
CA PRO A 379 17.40 -0.28 20.79
C PRO A 379 16.55 -1.22 21.66
N ASP A 380 15.50 -0.68 22.26
CA ASP A 380 14.51 -1.46 22.98
C ASP A 380 13.80 -2.44 22.02
N TRP A 381 14.08 -3.74 22.19
CA TRP A 381 13.59 -4.77 21.30
C TRP A 381 12.07 -4.87 21.28
N GLU A 382 11.42 -4.65 22.43
CA GLU A 382 9.96 -4.76 22.54
C GLU A 382 9.27 -3.66 21.74
N ALA A 383 9.74 -2.42 21.88
CA ALA A 383 9.23 -1.30 21.10
C ALA A 383 9.56 -1.46 19.60
N LEU A 384 10.74 -2.00 19.29
CA LEU A 384 11.23 -2.14 17.93
C LEU A 384 10.42 -3.12 17.08
N TRP A 385 10.12 -4.32 17.56
CA TRP A 385 9.33 -5.27 16.76
C TRP A 385 7.90 -4.76 16.53
N LYS A 386 7.31 -4.06 17.52
CA LYS A 386 6.00 -3.40 17.37
C LYS A 386 6.06 -2.32 16.28
N LEU A 387 7.12 -1.51 16.26
CA LEU A 387 7.37 -0.54 15.21
C LEU A 387 7.48 -1.22 13.84
N TRP A 388 8.24 -2.31 13.71
CA TRP A 388 8.36 -3.06 12.46
C TRP A 388 7.01 -3.56 11.93
N VAL A 389 6.19 -4.15 12.80
CA VAL A 389 4.85 -4.63 12.43
C VAL A 389 3.95 -3.47 11.99
N LEU A 390 3.95 -2.37 12.75
CA LEU A 390 3.18 -1.18 12.42
C LEU A 390 3.64 -0.55 11.10
N SER A 391 4.95 -0.38 10.90
CA SER A 391 5.53 0.15 9.67
C SER A 391 5.20 -0.70 8.46
N ALA A 392 5.28 -2.03 8.58
CA ALA A 392 4.90 -2.94 7.51
C ALA A 392 3.40 -2.86 7.19
N ALA A 393 2.54 -2.80 8.21
CA ALA A 393 1.11 -2.63 8.02
C ALA A 393 0.78 -1.31 7.31
N VAL A 394 1.36 -0.20 7.77
CA VAL A 394 1.18 1.14 7.16
C VAL A 394 1.70 1.17 5.73
N PHE A 395 2.84 0.54 5.45
CA PHE A 395 3.39 0.41 4.10
C PHE A 395 2.42 -0.28 3.14
N ILE A 396 1.89 -1.44 3.56
CA ILE A 396 0.98 -2.24 2.73
C ILE A 396 -0.36 -1.54 2.54
N LEU A 397 -0.95 -1.03 3.63
CA LEU A 397 -2.25 -0.35 3.59
C LEU A 397 -2.16 0.96 2.81
N GLY A 398 -1.09 1.73 2.99
CA GLY A 398 -0.83 2.96 2.24
C GLY A 398 -0.67 2.70 0.74
N HIS A 399 0.11 1.66 0.36
CA HIS A 399 0.24 1.25 -1.04
C HIS A 399 -1.09 0.78 -1.62
N ALA A 400 -1.82 -0.08 -0.91
CA ALA A 400 -3.11 -0.61 -1.38
C ALA A 400 -4.14 0.51 -1.57
N TRP A 401 -4.17 1.49 -0.65
CA TRP A 401 -5.00 2.70 -0.77
C TRP A 401 -4.66 3.51 -2.02
N PHE A 402 -3.37 3.79 -2.23
CA PHE A 402 -2.91 4.52 -3.41
C PHE A 402 -3.24 3.77 -4.70
N TYR A 403 -2.97 2.47 -4.74
CA TYR A 403 -3.22 1.63 -5.91
C TYR A 403 -4.71 1.60 -6.29
N LYS A 404 -5.59 1.53 -5.29
CA LYS A 404 -7.04 1.58 -5.50
C LYS A 404 -7.49 2.92 -6.10
N LEU A 405 -6.98 4.04 -5.58
CA LEU A 405 -7.38 5.38 -6.02
C LEU A 405 -6.70 5.82 -7.33
N ARG A 406 -5.58 5.19 -7.70
CA ARG A 406 -4.81 5.51 -8.91
C ARG A 406 -5.67 5.58 -10.18
N LYS A 407 -6.69 4.73 -10.29
CA LYS A 407 -7.58 4.69 -11.47
C LYS A 407 -8.35 5.99 -11.68
N SER A 408 -8.64 6.74 -10.61
CA SER A 408 -9.42 7.97 -10.65
C SER A 408 -8.56 9.24 -10.73
N PHE A 409 -7.23 9.13 -10.66
CA PHE A 409 -6.36 10.32 -10.65
C PHE A 409 -6.43 11.11 -11.96
N ALA A 410 -6.57 10.43 -13.11
CA ALA A 410 -6.62 11.08 -14.41
C ALA A 410 -7.89 11.94 -14.60
N ASP A 411 -8.99 11.56 -13.93
CA ASP A 411 -10.27 12.25 -14.04
C ASP A 411 -10.33 13.50 -13.13
N VAL A 412 -9.59 13.50 -12.03
CA VAL A 412 -9.64 14.55 -10.99
C VAL A 412 -8.59 15.65 -11.18
N ILE A 413 -7.40 15.28 -11.67
CA ILE A 413 -6.26 16.18 -11.93
C ILE A 413 -6.45 16.82 -13.30
#